data_AF-E3J5Y5-F1
#
_entry.id   AF-E3J5Y5-F1
#
_cell.length_a   1.000
_cell.length_b   1.000
_cell.length_c   1.000
_cell.angle_alpha   90.00
_cell.angle_beta   90.00
_cell.angle_gamma   90.00
#
_symmetry.space_group_name_H-M   'P 1'
#
loop_
_entity.id
_entity.type
_entity.pdbx_description
1 polymer ?
#
loop_
_entity_poly.entity_id
_entity_poly.type
_entity_poly.pdbx_seq_one_letter_code
_entity_poly.pdbx_strand_id
1 'polypeptide(L)' 'MELETHLHRLLVLLEPLAQPLWDLVDAGYWANWFCFVASEATEHAVELDRRLLSRLLALPGDLWIDSCGDPDDE' A
#
# COMPACT_ATOMS: atom_id res chain seq x y z
N MET A 1 10.70 1.36 10.23
CA MET A 1 10.61 0.26 9.23
C MET A 1 10.26 0.89 7.91
N GLU A 2 11.04 0.65 6.85
CA GLU A 2 10.85 1.31 5.54
C GLU A 2 9.53 0.88 4.86
N LEU A 3 8.87 1.83 4.16
CA LEU A 3 7.60 1.63 3.45
C LEU A 3 7.65 0.43 2.49
N GLU A 4 8.76 0.25 1.76
CA GLU A 4 8.93 -0.85 0.81
C GLU A 4 8.75 -2.24 1.46
N THR A 5 9.28 -2.40 2.67
CA THR A 5 9.17 -3.65 3.44
C THR A 5 7.72 -3.92 3.86
N HIS A 6 6.97 -2.88 4.24
CA HIS A 6 5.55 -3.02 4.56
C HIS A 6 4.72 -3.38 3.33
N LEU A 7 4.95 -2.72 2.19
CA LEU A 7 4.26 -3.03 0.95
C LEU A 7 4.54 -4.46 0.47
N HIS A 8 5.77 -4.93 0.62
CA HIS A 8 6.11 -6.33 0.34
C HIS A 8 5.31 -7.31 1.21
N ARG A 9 5.19 -7.04 2.51
CA ARG A 9 4.41 -7.88 3.42
C ARG A 9 2.92 -7.85 3.08
N LEU A 10 2.39 -6.68 2.72
CA LEU A 10 1.00 -6.54 2.31
C LEU A 10 0.72 -7.35 1.04
N LEU A 11 1.61 -7.27 0.03
CA LEU A 11 1.47 -8.04 -1.20
C LEU A 11 1.44 -9.55 -0.96
N VAL A 12 2.27 -10.07 -0.05
CA VAL A 12 2.25 -11.50 0.30
C VAL A 12 0.87 -11.96 0.79
N LEU A 13 0.11 -11.08 1.44
CA LEU A 13 -1.25 -11.39 1.92
C LEU A 13 -2.31 -11.21 0.83
N LEU A 14 -2.16 -10.20 -0.04
CA LEU A 14 -3.19 -9.82 -1.01
C LEU A 14 -3.09 -10.56 -2.34
N GLU A 15 -1.88 -10.89 -2.81
CA GLU A 15 -1.69 -11.56 -4.09
C GLU A 15 -2.46 -12.88 -4.23
N PRO A 16 -2.54 -13.76 -3.21
CA PRO A 16 -3.36 -14.96 -3.28
C PRO A 16 -4.87 -14.68 -3.41
N LEU A 17 -5.31 -13.48 -3.03
CA LEU A 17 -6.69 -13.03 -3.04
C LEU A 17 -7.02 -12.12 -4.22
N ALA A 18 -6.06 -11.90 -5.14
CA ALA A 18 -6.22 -10.95 -6.23
C ALA A 18 -7.48 -11.22 -7.08
N GLN A 19 -7.71 -12.48 -7.46
CA GLN A 19 -8.89 -12.83 -8.27
C GLN A 19 -10.21 -12.63 -7.50
N PRO A 20 -10.38 -13.16 -6.27
CA PRO A 20 -11.57 -12.83 -5.45
C PRO A 20 -11.82 -11.34 -5.25
N LEU A 21 -10.76 -10.53 -5.14
CA LEU A 21 -10.90 -9.08 -4.99
C LEU A 21 -11.41 -8.42 -6.28
N TRP A 22 -10.94 -8.87 -7.45
CA TRP A 22 -11.46 -8.43 -8.75
C TRP A 22 -12.92 -8.84 -8.93
N ASP A 23 -13.30 -10.06 -8.54
CA ASP A 23 -14.70 -10.52 -8.60
C ASP A 23 -15.63 -9.62 -7.75
N LEU A 24 -15.15 -9.13 -6.60
CA LEU A 24 -15.89 -8.17 -5.76
C LEU A 24 -16.00 -6.80 -6.45
N VAL A 25 -14.94 -6.32 -7.11
CA VAL A 25 -15.00 -5.08 -7.90
C VAL A 25 -16.01 -5.19 -9.03
N ASP A 26 -16.01 -6.31 -9.75
CA ASP A 26 -16.98 -6.58 -10.82
C ASP A 26 -18.42 -6.64 -10.28
N ALA A 27 -18.61 -7.06 -9.03
CA ALA A 27 -19.89 -7.02 -8.33
C ALA A 27 -20.29 -5.61 -7.82
N GLY A 28 -19.45 -4.59 -8.04
CA GLY A 28 -19.72 -3.20 -7.67
C GLY A 28 -19.18 -2.76 -6.31
N TYR A 29 -18.39 -3.60 -5.63
CA TYR A 29 -17.70 -3.22 -4.40
C TYR A 29 -16.43 -2.42 -4.70
N TRP A 30 -16.00 -1.55 -3.78
CA TRP A 30 -14.76 -0.78 -3.93
C TRP A 30 -13.71 -1.30 -2.94
N ALA A 31 -12.48 -1.48 -3.42
CA ALA A 31 -11.32 -1.79 -2.60
C ALA A 31 -10.45 -0.54 -2.46
N ASN A 32 -10.07 -0.20 -1.23
CA ASN A 32 -9.06 0.82 -0.94
C ASN A 32 -8.04 0.19 0.00
N TRP A 33 -6.76 0.38 -0.30
CA TRP A 33 -5.66 -0.10 0.53
C TRP A 33 -5.08 1.07 1.30
N PHE A 34 -4.87 0.89 2.58
CA PHE A 34 -4.32 1.95 3.42
C PHE A 34 -2.98 1.51 4.01
N CYS A 35 -1.94 2.32 3.80
CA CYS A 35 -0.62 2.12 4.38
C CYS A 35 -0.23 3.32 5.25
N PHE A 36 0.14 3.07 6.50
CA PHE A 36 0.65 4.08 7.42
C PHE A 36 2.17 4.17 7.33
N VAL A 37 2.69 5.38 7.15
CA VAL A 37 4.13 5.66 7.14
C VAL A 37 4.44 6.72 8.20
N ALA A 38 5.52 6.55 8.96
CA ALA A 38 5.98 7.57 9.91
C ALA A 38 6.51 8.80 9.16
N SER A 39 6.21 10.01 9.67
CA SER A 39 6.52 11.29 9.04
C SER A 39 8.01 11.50 8.75
N GLU A 40 8.94 10.92 9.51
CA GLU A 40 10.37 11.03 9.22
C GLU A 40 10.76 10.40 7.86
N ALA A 41 9.92 9.54 7.29
CA ALA A 41 10.16 8.92 5.98
C ALA A 41 9.65 9.75 4.79
N THR A 42 8.97 10.88 5.00
CA THR A 42 8.50 11.75 3.91
C THR A 42 9.48 12.86 3.54
N GLU A 43 10.52 13.11 4.34
CA GLU A 43 11.63 14.04 4.01
C GLU A 43 12.53 13.53 2.88
N HIS A 44 12.43 12.25 2.55
CA HIS A 44 13.12 11.63 1.43
C HIS A 44 12.08 11.05 0.48
N ALA A 45 12.18 11.37 -0.81
CA ALA A 45 11.36 10.74 -1.83
C ALA A 45 11.50 9.22 -1.68
N VAL A 46 10.41 8.53 -1.33
CA VAL A 46 10.45 7.08 -1.18
C VAL A 46 10.50 6.47 -2.57
N GLU A 47 11.67 5.99 -2.98
CA GLU A 47 11.79 5.19 -4.18
C GLU A 47 11.20 3.81 -3.94
N LEU A 48 10.20 3.45 -4.75
CA LEU A 48 9.69 2.08 -4.82
C LEU A 48 10.34 1.38 -6.00
N ASP A 49 10.83 0.16 -5.77
CA ASP A 49 11.29 -0.70 -6.84
C ASP A 49 10.20 -0.91 -7.90
N ARG A 50 10.59 -0.92 -9.18
CA ARG A 50 9.66 -1.02 -10.30
C ARG A 50 8.87 -2.33 -10.29
N ARG A 51 9.46 -3.43 -9.81
CA ARG A 51 8.77 -4.72 -9.69
C ARG A 51 7.72 -4.65 -8.59
N LEU A 52 8.03 -4.00 -7.47
CA LEU A 52 7.06 -3.76 -6.41
C LEU A 52 5.87 -2.94 -6.91
N LEU A 53 6.14 -1.82 -7.60
CA LEU A 53 5.09 -0.98 -8.18
C LEU A 53 4.19 -1.77 -9.14
N SER A 54 4.79 -2.57 -10.03
CA SER A 54 4.02 -3.39 -10.98
C SER A 54 3.11 -4.42 -10.30
N ARG A 55 3.51 -4.95 -9.14
CA ARG A 55 2.70 -5.91 -8.38
C ARG A 55 1.55 -5.23 -7.65
N LEU A 56 1.78 -4.05 -7.10
CA LEU A 56 0.74 -3.23 -6.47
C LEU A 56 -0.35 -2.84 -7.49
N LEU A 57 0.06 -2.43 -8.69
CA LEU A 57 -0.87 -2.07 -9.77
C LEU A 57 -1.68 -3.26 -10.33
N ALA A 58 -1.34 -4.50 -9.99
CA ALA A 58 -2.10 -5.68 -10.39
C ALA A 58 -3.27 -5.99 -9.44
N LEU A 59 -3.33 -5.33 -8.27
CA LEU A 59 -4.42 -5.45 -7.32
C LEU A 59 -5.50 -4.39 -7.62
N PRO A 60 -6.78 -4.71 -7.39
CA PRO A 60 -7.85 -3.74 -7.57
C PRO A 60 -7.79 -2.66 -6.48
N GLY A 61 -8.11 -1.42 -6.83
CA GLY A 61 -8.27 -0.34 -5.87
C GLY A 61 -7.07 0.60 -5.75
N ASP A 62 -7.29 1.74 -5.11
CA ASP A 62 -6.27 2.74 -4.91
C ASP A 62 -5.42 2.43 -3.68
N LEU A 63 -4.10 2.66 -3.79
CA LEU A 63 -3.20 2.65 -2.65
C LEU A 63 -3.16 4.05 -2.03
N TRP A 64 -3.69 4.18 -0.83
CA TRP A 64 -3.63 5.40 -0.05
C TRP A 64 -2.50 5.27 0.97
N ILE A 65 -1.63 6.27 0.98
CA ILE A 65 -0.50 6.35 1.89
C ILE A 65 -0.75 7.56 2.77
N ASP A 66 -0.86 7.33 4.07
CA ASP A 66 -1.00 8.40 5.06
C ASP A 66 0.27 8.50 5.90
N SER A 67 0.71 9.73 6.10
CA SER A 67 1.90 10.06 6.86
C SER A 67 1.47 10.57 8.23
N CYS A 68 1.73 9.78 9.28
CA CYS A 68 1.48 10.22 10.65
C CYS A 68 2.73 10.94 11.17
N GLY A 69 2.56 12.20 11.59
CA GLY A 69 3.54 12.93 12.40
C GLY A 69 3.92 12.10 13.64
N ASP A 70 5.19 12.16 14.06
CA ASP A 70 5.55 11.61 15.36
C ASP A 70 4.72 12.31 16.45
N PRO A 71 4.34 11.61 17.53
CA PRO A 71 3.66 12.22 18.67
C PRO A 71 4.57 13.17 19.49
N ASP A 72 5.76 13.53 19.01
CA ASP A 72 6.70 14.42 19.72
C ASP A 72 6.75 15.80 19.05
N ASP A 73 5.64 16.53 19.15
CA ASP A 73 5.60 18.00 19.10
C ASP A 73 4.66 18.48 20.23
N GLU A 74 5.06 18.25 21.49
CA GLU A 74 4.64 19.03 22.68
C GLU A 74 5.80 19.89 23.19
#